data_AF-A0A1F6PV27-F1
#
_entry.id   AF-A0A1F6PV27-F1
#
_cell.length_a   1.000
_cell.length_b   1.000
_cell.length_c   1.000
_cell.angle_alpha   90.00
_cell.angle_beta   90.00
_cell.angle_gamma   90.00
#
_symmetry.space_group_name_H-M   'P 1'
#
loop_
_entity.id
_entity.type
_entity.pdbx_description
1 polymer ?
#
loop_
_entity_poly.entity_id
_entity_poly.type
_entity_poly.pdbx_seq_one_letter_code
_entity_poly.pdbx_strand_id
1 'polypeptide(L)'
;MLNGTYTNYYQPQQQTQNYYQPNTSNMYSNPFIASAMQPLPIFNQQQYAPMQQQSFVPQNYNYQPAQQQSSISPMLMNILSILMQFLPMLLGRNSQQLNPVPTTPVYATPAPGTDEVLPNPVAAPVVTLTVADQPVSATQTKGEVFKEVMLDMVGLTGIKDEQAAQDAKIAQNEAKDIVQETAIAANTTAIAANDAKDAAQETKITNLEAQIAELKAALAANTAKDATQDTQIAAGVTKDGQQDSKIAAVETKNATQDTQIAAGVTKDGQQDSKIAAVEAKNTTQDGQIAAVVAVNNTQNTTITNNFNLINTRWTNSFGFDLNGNTINRDPLVLDINKDGKISTESEKGVDLNNDGLAEGAAVDGDKMLAMSDQNANGKIDAAEVFGTDTINPFTKQKVNARNGFEALKEIAASAKEATGIEVSTNGVVNLSKLQEALAKADTQLGLIGDNNVTELEGLGEVEAIDSNYTETPTEGMNLQTSSFITKSGEKFETRDVWFTEKK
;
A
#
# COMPACT_ATOMS: atom_id res chain seq x y z
N MET A 1 28.25 -10.55 53.16
CA MET A 1 27.94 -9.11 53.03
C MET A 1 27.85 -8.84 51.54
N LEU A 2 26.78 -8.41 50.88
CA LEU A 2 25.42 -7.98 51.22
C LEU A 2 24.58 -8.10 49.92
N ASN A 3 23.34 -8.56 50.04
CA ASN A 3 22.08 -8.19 49.34
C ASN A 3 22.17 -7.36 48.02
N GLY A 4 21.48 -7.76 46.94
CA GLY A 4 20.04 -7.46 46.69
C GLY A 4 19.92 -6.08 46.03
N THR A 5 19.26 -5.84 44.89
CA THR A 5 17.83 -6.09 44.61
C THR A 5 17.52 -5.79 43.13
N TYR A 6 16.57 -6.55 42.57
CA TYR A 6 15.85 -6.24 41.34
C TYR A 6 14.91 -5.05 41.53
N THR A 7 14.74 -4.21 40.51
CA THR A 7 13.63 -3.24 40.44
C THR A 7 12.93 -3.40 39.09
N ASN A 8 11.67 -3.79 39.18
CA ASN A 8 10.74 -4.09 38.11
C ASN A 8 9.77 -2.89 38.05
N TYR A 9 9.75 -2.12 36.96
CA TYR A 9 8.82 -1.01 36.78
C TYR A 9 7.61 -1.49 35.98
N TYR A 10 6.52 -1.78 36.70
CA TYR A 10 5.17 -1.86 36.16
C TYR A 10 4.60 -0.43 36.05
N GLN A 11 4.26 0.01 34.84
CA GLN A 11 3.38 1.16 34.61
C GLN A 11 2.04 0.66 34.08
N PRO A 12 0.89 0.97 34.73
CA PRO A 12 -0.41 0.77 34.12
C PRO A 12 -0.73 1.93 33.16
N GLN A 13 -0.94 1.61 31.89
CA GLN A 13 -1.53 2.54 30.92
C GLN A 13 -3.02 2.72 31.24
N GLN A 14 -3.43 3.97 31.49
CA GLN A 14 -4.83 4.34 31.57
C GLN A 14 -5.41 4.41 30.16
N GLN A 15 -6.43 3.58 29.89
CA GLN A 15 -7.27 3.70 28.70
C GLN A 15 -8.27 4.84 28.91
N THR A 16 -8.08 5.96 28.23
CA THR A 16 -9.10 7.00 28.07
C THR A 16 -10.07 6.58 26.96
N GLN A 17 -11.28 6.21 27.35
CA GLN A 17 -12.44 6.02 26.48
C GLN A 17 -12.95 7.37 25.98
N ASN A 18 -12.70 7.70 24.71
CA ASN A 18 -13.32 8.84 24.04
C ASN A 18 -14.66 8.40 23.43
N TYR A 19 -15.76 8.80 24.07
CA TYR A 19 -17.09 8.73 23.49
C TYR A 19 -17.24 9.82 22.43
N TYR A 20 -17.37 9.41 21.16
CA TYR A 20 -17.83 10.28 20.07
C TYR A 20 -19.34 10.57 20.26
N GLN A 21 -19.70 11.83 20.50
CA GLN A 21 -21.04 12.33 20.25
C GLN A 21 -21.04 13.18 18.97
N PRO A 22 -21.95 12.95 18.01
CA PRO A 22 -22.06 13.80 16.83
C PRO A 22 -22.78 15.11 17.21
N ASN A 23 -22.06 16.22 17.11
CA ASN A 23 -22.62 17.56 17.27
C ASN A 23 -23.29 17.99 15.95
N THR A 24 -24.62 17.84 15.87
CA THR A 24 -25.44 18.39 14.80
C THR A 24 -25.98 19.75 15.23
N SER A 25 -25.25 20.84 14.95
CA SER A 25 -25.81 22.19 14.83
C SER A 25 -24.72 23.22 14.52
N ASN A 26 -24.71 23.69 13.26
CA ASN A 26 -24.39 25.05 12.79
C ASN A 26 -23.83 25.00 11.37
N MET A 27 -24.72 24.92 10.39
CA MET A 27 -24.46 25.39 9.04
C MET A 27 -25.52 26.42 8.70
N TYR A 28 -25.27 27.69 9.02
CA TYR A 28 -25.83 28.80 8.25
C TYR A 28 -24.94 30.03 8.38
N SER A 29 -24.62 30.59 7.19
CA SER A 29 -24.27 31.98 6.92
C SER A 29 -22.81 32.41 7.12
N ASN A 30 -22.03 32.32 6.03
CA ASN A 30 -21.02 33.33 5.74
C ASN A 30 -21.04 33.67 4.23
N PRO A 31 -21.39 34.92 3.82
CA PRO A 31 -21.51 35.30 2.42
C PRO A 31 -20.34 36.18 1.98
N PHE A 32 -19.16 35.63 1.75
CA PHE A 32 -18.08 36.35 1.09
C PHE A 32 -17.10 35.34 0.49
N ILE A 33 -17.28 34.96 -0.78
CA ILE A 33 -16.30 35.00 -1.89
C ILE A 33 -17.11 34.79 -3.17
N ALA A 34 -17.62 35.88 -3.75
CA ALA A 34 -18.01 35.92 -5.14
C ALA A 34 -16.86 36.58 -5.89
N SER A 35 -16.08 35.79 -6.64
CA SER A 35 -15.41 36.17 -7.90
C SER A 35 -14.42 35.10 -8.35
N ALA A 36 -14.48 34.79 -9.64
CA ALA A 36 -13.56 33.98 -10.44
C ALA A 36 -13.67 32.43 -10.34
N MET A 37 -14.71 31.88 -10.95
CA MET A 37 -14.57 30.61 -11.68
C MET A 37 -15.06 30.82 -13.12
N GLN A 38 -14.15 30.65 -14.07
CA GLN A 38 -14.44 30.68 -15.49
C GLN A 38 -15.30 29.46 -15.89
N PRO A 39 -16.18 29.58 -16.90
CA PRO A 39 -17.00 28.46 -17.35
C PRO A 39 -16.14 27.37 -18.02
N LEU A 40 -16.37 26.12 -17.61
CA LEU A 40 -15.83 24.92 -18.27
C LEU A 40 -16.35 24.81 -19.72
N PRO A 41 -15.55 24.30 -20.67
CA PRO A 41 -15.99 24.12 -22.04
C PRO A 41 -17.08 23.05 -22.15
N ILE A 42 -18.11 23.37 -22.94
CA ILE A 42 -19.18 22.45 -23.33
C ILE A 42 -18.57 21.36 -24.23
N PHE A 43 -18.64 20.10 -23.78
CA PHE A 43 -18.32 18.94 -24.63
C PHE A 43 -19.43 18.73 -25.65
N ASN A 44 -19.13 19.02 -26.92
CA ASN A 44 -19.96 18.65 -28.06
C ASN A 44 -19.95 17.12 -28.24
N GLN A 45 -21.14 16.54 -28.39
CA GLN A 45 -21.31 15.13 -28.77
C GLN A 45 -20.80 14.94 -30.21
N GLN A 46 -19.72 14.17 -30.36
CA GLN A 46 -19.29 13.65 -31.65
C GLN A 46 -20.04 12.34 -31.95
N GLN A 47 -20.69 12.34 -33.11
CA GLN A 47 -21.30 11.19 -33.76
C GLN A 47 -20.24 10.11 -34.03
N TYR A 48 -20.48 8.89 -33.54
CA TYR A 48 -19.71 7.72 -33.95
C TYR A 48 -20.21 7.21 -35.31
N ALA A 49 -19.31 7.19 -36.30
CA ALA A 49 -19.52 6.49 -37.57
C ALA A 49 -19.33 4.97 -37.39
N PRO A 50 -20.05 4.11 -38.13
CA PRO A 50 -19.93 2.66 -38.01
C PRO A 50 -18.62 2.15 -38.65
N MET A 51 -17.83 1.41 -37.88
CA MET A 51 -16.66 0.68 -38.38
C MET A 51 -17.08 -0.45 -39.33
N GLN A 52 -16.42 -0.52 -40.48
CA GLN A 52 -16.60 -1.58 -41.47
C GLN A 52 -16.07 -2.93 -40.97
N GLN A 53 -16.87 -3.96 -41.18
CA GLN A 53 -16.50 -5.36 -40.92
C GLN A 53 -15.49 -5.83 -41.97
N GLN A 54 -14.28 -6.18 -41.53
CA GLN A 54 -13.33 -6.93 -42.35
C GLN A 54 -13.65 -8.42 -42.26
N SER A 55 -14.02 -9.01 -43.40
CA SER A 55 -14.12 -10.46 -43.60
C SER A 55 -12.76 -11.12 -43.45
N PHE A 56 -12.61 -11.99 -42.45
CA PHE A 56 -11.51 -12.96 -42.37
C PHE A 56 -11.91 -14.25 -43.09
N VAL A 57 -11.13 -14.62 -44.09
CA VAL A 57 -11.18 -15.91 -44.78
C VAL A 57 -10.55 -16.97 -43.86
N PRO A 58 -11.20 -18.12 -43.57
CA PRO A 58 -10.60 -19.15 -42.75
C PRO A 58 -9.56 -19.96 -43.55
N GLN A 59 -8.33 -19.98 -43.04
CA GLN A 59 -7.26 -20.90 -43.46
C GLN A 59 -7.55 -22.30 -42.91
N ASN A 60 -7.46 -23.28 -43.81
CA ASN A 60 -7.76 -24.68 -43.58
C ASN A 60 -6.55 -25.35 -42.90
N TYR A 61 -6.64 -25.66 -41.61
CA TYR A 61 -5.61 -26.40 -40.89
C TYR A 61 -6.00 -27.87 -40.73
N ASN A 62 -5.23 -28.72 -41.38
CA ASN A 62 -5.29 -30.17 -41.33
C ASN A 62 -4.88 -30.66 -39.92
N TYR A 63 -5.83 -31.27 -39.19
CA TYR A 63 -5.60 -31.81 -37.85
C TYR A 63 -5.15 -33.29 -37.93
N GLN A 64 -3.93 -33.59 -37.49
CA GLN A 64 -3.54 -34.94 -37.06
C GLN A 64 -3.75 -35.07 -35.54
N PRO A 65 -4.36 -36.15 -35.02
CA PRO A 65 -4.51 -36.34 -33.59
C PRO A 65 -3.20 -36.79 -32.96
N ALA A 66 -2.67 -35.98 -32.04
CA ALA A 66 -1.61 -36.37 -31.13
C ALA A 66 -2.20 -37.26 -30.02
N GLN A 67 -1.67 -38.48 -29.89
CA GLN A 67 -1.96 -39.36 -28.75
C GLN A 67 -1.35 -38.77 -27.47
N GLN A 68 -2.19 -38.19 -26.61
CA GLN A 68 -1.80 -37.82 -25.25
C GLN A 68 -1.85 -39.07 -24.36
N GLN A 69 -0.67 -39.61 -24.03
CA GLN A 69 -0.50 -40.44 -22.83
C GLN A 69 -0.58 -39.52 -21.61
N SER A 70 -1.72 -39.58 -20.91
CA SER A 70 -1.91 -38.97 -19.59
C SER A 70 -1.16 -39.79 -18.54
N SER A 71 -0.01 -39.28 -18.08
CA SER A 71 0.67 -39.78 -16.89
C SER A 71 -0.13 -39.39 -15.65
N ILE A 72 -1.08 -40.25 -15.25
CA ILE A 72 -1.75 -40.14 -13.96
C ILE A 72 -0.70 -40.34 -12.87
N SER A 73 -0.48 -39.31 -12.06
CA SER A 73 0.50 -39.33 -10.98
C SER A 73 0.22 -40.50 -10.02
N PRO A 74 1.21 -41.35 -9.66
CA PRO A 74 1.01 -42.56 -8.86
C PRO A 74 0.42 -42.27 -7.46
N MET A 75 0.50 -41.02 -6.99
CA MET A 75 -0.10 -40.58 -5.73
C MET A 75 -1.64 -40.56 -5.78
N LEU A 76 -2.24 -40.22 -6.93
CA LEU A 76 -3.70 -40.18 -7.11
C LEU A 76 -4.32 -41.60 -7.16
N MET A 77 -3.60 -42.56 -7.74
CA MET A 77 -3.99 -43.98 -7.71
C MET A 77 -3.99 -44.55 -6.29
N ASN A 78 -3.04 -44.12 -5.45
CA ASN A 78 -2.95 -44.61 -4.06
C ASN A 78 -4.10 -44.09 -3.19
N ILE A 79 -4.49 -42.82 -3.37
CA ILE A 79 -5.64 -42.23 -2.65
C ILE A 79 -6.96 -42.88 -3.09
N LEU A 80 -7.11 -43.15 -4.40
CA LEU A 80 -8.31 -43.81 -4.92
C LEU A 80 -8.41 -45.28 -4.46
N SER A 81 -7.27 -45.96 -4.30
CA SER A 81 -7.21 -47.32 -3.76
C SER A 81 -7.58 -47.37 -2.27
N ILE A 82 -7.10 -46.40 -1.48
CA ILE A 82 -7.46 -46.28 -0.05
C ILE A 82 -8.96 -45.98 0.10
N LEU A 83 -9.53 -45.07 -0.69
CA LEU A 83 -10.97 -44.76 -0.66
C LEU A 83 -11.85 -45.96 -1.05
N MET A 84 -11.41 -46.79 -2.00
CA MET A 84 -12.12 -48.01 -2.39
C MET A 84 -12.09 -49.11 -1.31
N GLN A 85 -11.08 -49.13 -0.43
CA GLN A 85 -10.99 -50.11 0.68
C GLN A 85 -11.94 -49.79 1.85
N PHE A 86 -12.39 -48.54 2.00
CA PHE A 86 -13.33 -48.14 3.06
C PHE A 86 -14.81 -48.17 2.63
N LEU A 87 -15.09 -48.32 1.34
CA LEU A 87 -16.45 -48.31 0.79
C LEU A 87 -17.38 -49.43 1.34
N PRO A 88 -16.89 -50.67 1.66
CA PRO A 88 -17.74 -51.70 2.28
C PRO A 88 -18.10 -51.41 3.74
N MET A 89 -17.33 -50.58 4.45
CA MET A 89 -17.59 -50.25 5.86
C MET A 89 -18.68 -49.18 6.03
N LEU A 90 -18.93 -48.33 5.03
CA LEU A 90 -19.95 -47.28 5.10
C LEU A 90 -21.36 -47.75 4.68
N LEU A 91 -21.47 -48.87 3.96
CA LEU A 91 -22.75 -49.38 3.45
C LEU A 91 -23.29 -50.60 4.24
N GLY A 92 -22.61 -50.99 5.32
CA GLY A 92 -22.82 -52.26 6.01
C GLY A 92 -23.42 -52.19 7.42
N ARG A 93 -24.33 -51.26 7.74
CA ARG A 93 -25.18 -51.36 8.95
C ARG A 93 -26.50 -50.62 8.78
N ASN A 94 -27.50 -51.28 8.22
CA ASN A 94 -28.93 -51.01 8.51
C ASN A 94 -29.80 -52.10 7.91
N SER A 95 -29.78 -53.29 8.50
CA SER A 95 -30.79 -54.33 8.27
C SER A 95 -30.92 -55.17 9.54
N GLN A 96 -31.53 -54.60 10.58
CA GLN A 96 -32.01 -55.35 11.74
C GLN A 96 -33.53 -55.14 11.82
N GLN A 97 -34.24 -56.18 11.37
CA GLN A 97 -35.54 -56.65 11.83
C GLN A 97 -36.52 -55.63 12.45
N LEU A 98 -37.47 -55.18 11.64
CA LEU A 98 -38.80 -54.81 12.12
C LEU A 98 -39.57 -56.11 12.38
N ASN A 99 -39.69 -56.48 13.67
CA ASN A 99 -40.62 -57.50 14.13
C ASN A 99 -42.01 -56.83 14.33
N PRO A 100 -43.12 -57.45 13.87
CA PRO A 100 -44.45 -56.93 14.10
C PRO A 100 -44.90 -57.20 15.54
N VAL A 101 -45.35 -56.15 16.25
CA VAL A 101 -45.98 -56.27 17.57
C VAL A 101 -47.43 -56.75 17.39
N PRO A 102 -47.89 -57.79 18.13
CA PRO A 102 -49.27 -58.24 18.07
C PRO A 102 -50.17 -57.34 18.92
N THR A 103 -51.29 -56.93 18.35
CA THR A 103 -52.40 -56.30 19.08
C THR A 103 -53.21 -57.38 19.81
N THR A 104 -53.04 -57.48 21.13
CA THR A 104 -54.02 -58.11 22.03
C THR A 104 -54.40 -57.14 23.16
N PRO A 105 -55.70 -57.09 23.53
CA PRO A 105 -56.21 -56.12 24.49
C PRO A 105 -55.92 -56.57 25.93
N VAL A 106 -55.40 -55.65 26.75
CA VAL A 106 -55.30 -55.83 28.20
C VAL A 106 -56.66 -55.52 28.80
N TYR A 107 -57.42 -56.56 29.14
CA TYR A 107 -58.49 -56.47 30.14
C TYR A 107 -57.83 -56.24 31.50
N ALA A 108 -58.16 -55.12 32.13
CA ALA A 108 -57.86 -54.89 33.54
C ALA A 108 -58.73 -55.82 34.39
N THR A 109 -58.10 -56.74 35.10
CA THR A 109 -58.65 -57.45 36.24
C THR A 109 -58.72 -56.52 37.45
N PRO A 110 -59.83 -56.50 38.22
CA PRO A 110 -59.87 -55.82 39.51
C PRO A 110 -59.14 -56.67 40.56
N ALA A 111 -58.30 -56.02 41.37
CA ALA A 111 -57.66 -56.64 42.53
C ALA A 111 -58.68 -56.86 43.67
N PRO A 112 -58.55 -57.95 44.44
CA PRO A 112 -59.46 -58.33 45.50
C PRO A 112 -59.04 -57.77 46.87
N GLY A 113 -60.04 -57.50 47.71
CA GLY A 113 -59.89 -57.52 49.16
C GLY A 113 -59.97 -56.16 49.85
N THR A 114 -61.09 -55.93 50.54
CA THR A 114 -61.05 -55.80 52.00
C THR A 114 -62.34 -56.39 52.57
N ASP A 115 -62.14 -57.38 53.44
CA ASP A 115 -63.12 -57.88 54.39
C ASP A 115 -63.89 -56.75 55.08
N GLU A 116 -65.21 -56.83 55.07
CA GLU A 116 -66.00 -56.24 56.17
C GLU A 116 -67.24 -57.10 56.44
N VAL A 117 -67.00 -58.10 57.31
CA VAL A 117 -67.85 -58.52 58.43
C VAL A 117 -69.36 -58.50 58.18
N LEU A 118 -69.88 -59.67 57.81
CA LEU A 118 -71.28 -60.05 58.08
C LEU A 118 -71.56 -59.92 59.59
N PRO A 119 -72.53 -59.11 60.03
CA PRO A 119 -72.98 -59.19 61.41
C PRO A 119 -73.77 -60.50 61.61
N ASN A 120 -73.24 -61.30 62.53
CA ASN A 120 -73.86 -62.42 63.23
C ASN A 120 -75.40 -62.34 63.30
N PRO A 121 -76.15 -63.42 63.00
CA PRO A 121 -77.56 -63.49 63.35
C PRO A 121 -77.67 -63.46 64.88
N VAL A 122 -78.08 -62.32 65.43
CA VAL A 122 -78.36 -62.17 66.85
C VAL A 122 -79.43 -63.19 67.24
N ALA A 123 -79.10 -63.93 68.28
CA ALA A 123 -79.85 -65.01 68.87
C ALA A 123 -81.36 -64.73 68.97
N ALA A 124 -82.14 -65.71 68.54
CA ALA A 124 -83.56 -65.79 68.86
C ALA A 124 -83.77 -65.65 70.38
N PRO A 125 -84.75 -64.84 70.85
CA PRO A 125 -85.06 -64.79 72.26
C PRO A 125 -85.62 -66.15 72.70
N VAL A 126 -84.91 -66.77 73.67
CA VAL A 126 -85.37 -67.92 74.43
C VAL A 126 -86.65 -67.51 75.17
N VAL A 127 -87.79 -67.99 74.68
CA VAL A 127 -89.06 -67.94 75.42
C VAL A 127 -88.93 -68.88 76.62
N THR A 128 -88.58 -68.36 77.78
CA THR A 128 -88.71 -69.08 79.05
C THR A 128 -90.18 -69.19 79.41
N LEU A 129 -90.83 -70.28 78.98
CA LEU A 129 -92.10 -70.76 79.53
C LEU A 129 -91.85 -71.16 81.00
N THR A 130 -92.13 -70.25 81.92
CA THR A 130 -92.21 -70.56 83.35
C THR A 130 -93.55 -71.26 83.59
N VAL A 131 -93.54 -72.59 83.49
CA VAL A 131 -94.66 -73.42 83.96
C VAL A 131 -94.60 -73.39 85.49
N ALA A 132 -95.39 -72.50 86.10
CA ALA A 132 -95.58 -72.51 87.54
C ALA A 132 -96.50 -73.68 87.91
N ASP A 133 -95.94 -74.61 88.69
CA ASP A 133 -96.64 -75.69 89.36
C ASP A 133 -97.77 -75.15 90.26
N GLN A 134 -98.94 -75.75 90.09
CA GLN A 134 -100.16 -75.54 90.88
C GLN A 134 -99.99 -76.00 92.33
N PRO A 135 -100.62 -75.33 93.31
CA PRO A 135 -101.16 -76.02 94.48
C PRO A 135 -102.68 -76.16 94.36
N VAL A 136 -103.13 -77.39 94.12
CA VAL A 136 -104.53 -77.80 94.19
C VAL A 136 -105.02 -77.71 95.64
N SER A 137 -105.65 -76.59 95.99
CA SER A 137 -106.27 -76.36 97.29
C SER A 137 -107.73 -76.81 97.26
N ALA A 138 -107.98 -78.04 97.72
CA ALA A 138 -109.31 -78.62 97.91
C ALA A 138 -110.07 -77.92 99.05
N THR A 139 -110.84 -76.89 98.72
CA THR A 139 -111.97 -76.42 99.54
C THR A 139 -113.03 -75.76 98.66
N GLN A 140 -113.57 -76.47 97.66
CA GLN A 140 -114.78 -76.03 96.97
C GLN A 140 -116.00 -76.31 97.84
N THR A 141 -116.48 -75.30 98.56
CA THR A 141 -117.84 -75.26 99.12
C THR A 141 -118.85 -75.54 98.01
N LYS A 142 -119.93 -76.31 98.28
CA LYS A 142 -120.98 -76.72 97.32
C LYS A 142 -121.55 -75.61 96.41
N GLY A 143 -121.37 -74.33 96.73
CA GLY A 143 -121.72 -73.20 95.85
C GLY A 143 -120.73 -72.94 94.70
N GLU A 144 -119.47 -73.37 94.82
CA GLU A 144 -118.42 -73.20 93.79
C GLU A 144 -118.57 -74.26 92.68
N VAL A 145 -118.90 -75.52 93.03
CA VAL A 145 -119.17 -76.58 92.04
C VAL A 145 -120.43 -76.28 91.23
N PHE A 146 -121.48 -75.72 91.85
CA PHE A 146 -122.67 -75.30 91.12
C PHE A 146 -122.42 -74.07 90.24
N LYS A 147 -121.49 -73.17 90.63
CA LYS A 147 -121.03 -72.06 89.80
C LYS A 147 -120.22 -72.53 88.60
N GLU A 148 -119.29 -73.47 88.76
CA GLU A 148 -118.54 -74.04 87.63
C GLU A 148 -119.47 -74.79 86.68
N VAL A 149 -120.37 -75.65 87.18
CA VAL A 149 -121.34 -76.37 86.34
C VAL A 149 -122.34 -75.44 85.66
N MET A 150 -122.80 -74.38 86.33
CA MET A 150 -123.65 -73.37 85.68
C MET A 150 -122.86 -72.55 84.65
N LEU A 151 -121.62 -72.12 84.94
CA LEU A 151 -120.78 -71.41 83.96
C LEU A 151 -120.53 -72.27 82.71
N ASP A 152 -120.35 -73.58 82.87
CA ASP A 152 -120.21 -74.53 81.76
C ASP A 152 -121.54 -74.72 80.99
N MET A 153 -122.68 -74.81 81.70
CA MET A 153 -124.01 -74.93 81.08
C MET A 153 -124.44 -73.69 80.27
N VAL A 154 -123.97 -72.48 80.61
CA VAL A 154 -124.18 -71.25 79.80
C VAL A 154 -122.98 -70.89 78.90
N GLY A 155 -121.96 -71.74 78.82
CA GLY A 155 -120.80 -71.56 77.93
C GLY A 155 -119.84 -70.43 78.31
N LEU A 156 -119.89 -69.91 79.54
CA LEU A 156 -119.06 -68.79 80.01
C LEU A 156 -117.58 -69.18 80.25
N THR A 157 -117.28 -70.45 80.50
CA THR A 157 -115.91 -70.99 80.65
C THR A 157 -115.14 -70.91 79.34
N GLY A 158 -115.72 -71.41 78.24
CA GLY A 158 -115.10 -71.31 76.90
C GLY A 158 -114.87 -69.87 76.44
N ILE A 159 -115.78 -68.95 76.78
CA ILE A 159 -115.63 -67.51 76.48
C ILE A 159 -114.42 -66.91 77.21
N LYS A 160 -114.17 -67.30 78.47
CA LYS A 160 -113.00 -66.80 79.24
C LYS A 160 -111.68 -67.32 78.69
N ASP A 161 -111.62 -68.59 78.31
CA ASP A 161 -110.41 -69.18 77.73
C ASP A 161 -110.11 -68.57 76.35
N GLU A 162 -111.15 -68.31 75.56
CA GLU A 162 -111.03 -67.65 74.26
C GLU A 162 -110.64 -66.17 74.41
N GLN A 163 -111.17 -65.48 75.41
CA GLN A 163 -110.74 -64.12 75.79
C GLN A 163 -109.26 -64.11 76.18
N ALA A 164 -108.82 -65.02 77.05
CA ALA A 164 -107.42 -65.13 77.47
C ALA A 164 -106.49 -65.45 76.29
N ALA A 165 -106.92 -66.31 75.36
CA ALA A 165 -106.18 -66.61 74.13
C ALA A 165 -106.10 -65.39 73.18
N GLN A 166 -107.18 -64.62 73.08
CA GLN A 166 -107.19 -63.37 72.31
C GLN A 166 -106.25 -62.33 72.92
N ASP A 167 -106.29 -62.12 74.24
CA ASP A 167 -105.41 -61.20 74.96
C ASP A 167 -103.93 -61.59 74.79
N ALA A 168 -103.61 -62.89 74.86
CA ALA A 168 -102.26 -63.39 74.60
C ALA A 168 -101.80 -63.12 73.16
N LYS A 169 -102.69 -63.26 72.17
CA LYS A 169 -102.41 -62.96 70.76
C LYS A 169 -102.22 -61.47 70.52
N ILE A 170 -103.01 -60.63 71.20
CA ILE A 170 -102.86 -59.16 71.19
C ILE A 170 -101.49 -58.78 71.75
N ALA A 171 -101.13 -59.26 72.95
CA ALA A 171 -99.84 -58.98 73.56
C ALA A 171 -98.65 -59.44 72.68
N GLN A 172 -98.78 -60.60 72.01
CA GLN A 172 -97.78 -61.07 71.06
C GLN A 172 -97.67 -60.15 69.83
N ASN A 173 -98.79 -59.64 69.32
CA ASN A 173 -98.81 -58.70 68.19
C ASN A 173 -98.21 -57.35 68.59
N GLU A 174 -98.56 -56.80 69.75
CA GLU A 174 -97.95 -55.57 70.28
C GLU A 174 -96.42 -55.72 70.42
N ALA A 175 -95.95 -56.86 70.92
CA ALA A 175 -94.52 -57.14 70.99
C ALA A 175 -93.86 -57.22 69.60
N LYS A 176 -94.52 -57.81 68.60
CA LYS A 176 -94.03 -57.83 67.22
C LYS A 176 -94.00 -56.43 66.61
N ASP A 177 -95.02 -55.63 66.85
CA ASP A 177 -95.12 -54.26 66.35
C ASP A 177 -93.99 -53.40 66.93
N ILE A 178 -93.71 -53.51 68.24
CA ILE A 178 -92.58 -52.82 68.88
C ILE A 178 -91.24 -53.22 68.24
N VAL A 179 -91.02 -54.52 67.96
CA VAL A 179 -89.80 -54.99 67.30
C VAL A 179 -89.70 -54.45 65.88
N GLN A 180 -90.80 -54.45 65.12
CA GLN A 180 -90.85 -53.90 63.77
C GLN A 180 -90.59 -52.39 63.75
N GLU A 181 -91.22 -51.63 64.65
CA GLU A 181 -91.01 -50.17 64.81
C GLU A 181 -89.53 -49.87 65.10
N THR A 182 -88.92 -50.64 65.99
CA THR A 182 -87.49 -50.52 66.34
C THR A 182 -86.60 -50.80 65.12
N ALA A 183 -86.90 -51.85 64.35
CA ALA A 183 -86.16 -52.18 63.13
C ALA A 183 -86.33 -51.11 62.04
N ILE A 184 -87.53 -50.54 61.89
CA ILE A 184 -87.81 -49.44 60.98
C ILE A 184 -87.01 -48.19 61.36
N ALA A 185 -86.95 -47.84 62.64
CA ALA A 185 -86.16 -46.71 63.13
C ALA A 185 -84.65 -46.90 62.88
N ALA A 186 -84.13 -48.11 63.11
CA ALA A 186 -82.73 -48.45 62.81
C ALA A 186 -82.44 -48.36 61.30
N ASN A 187 -83.33 -48.90 60.46
CA ASN A 187 -83.20 -48.82 59.01
C ASN A 187 -83.28 -47.38 58.50
N THR A 188 -84.16 -46.55 59.08
CA THR A 188 -84.27 -45.12 58.75
C THR A 188 -82.96 -44.40 59.04
N THR A 189 -82.33 -44.71 60.17
CA THR A 189 -81.02 -44.15 60.54
C THR A 189 -79.91 -44.61 59.58
N ALA A 190 -79.91 -45.89 59.20
CA ALA A 190 -78.93 -46.45 58.26
C ALA A 190 -79.06 -45.85 56.85
N ILE A 191 -80.29 -45.65 56.36
CA ILE A 191 -80.56 -44.97 55.09
C ILE A 191 -80.01 -43.55 55.12
N ALA A 192 -80.32 -42.77 56.16
CA ALA A 192 -79.81 -41.40 56.29
C ALA A 192 -78.27 -41.34 56.33
N ALA A 193 -77.63 -42.31 56.98
CA ALA A 193 -76.16 -42.41 57.00
C ALA A 193 -75.58 -42.76 55.62
N ASN A 194 -76.27 -43.60 54.84
CA ASN A 194 -75.87 -43.93 53.47
C ASN A 194 -76.06 -42.73 52.53
N ASP A 195 -77.20 -42.02 52.62
CA ASP A 195 -77.45 -40.80 51.84
C ASP A 195 -76.34 -39.75 52.07
N ALA A 196 -75.88 -39.60 53.32
CA ALA A 196 -74.78 -38.70 53.64
C ALA A 196 -73.43 -39.15 53.03
N LYS A 197 -73.16 -40.46 52.98
CA LYS A 197 -71.96 -41.02 52.32
C LYS A 197 -72.03 -40.80 50.82
N ASP A 198 -73.18 -41.03 50.20
CA ASP A 198 -73.39 -40.86 48.76
C ASP A 198 -73.20 -39.39 48.36
N ALA A 199 -73.76 -38.45 49.13
CA ALA A 199 -73.55 -37.02 48.91
C ALA A 199 -72.06 -36.60 49.00
N ALA A 200 -71.31 -37.19 49.95
CA ALA A 200 -69.88 -36.93 50.07
C ALA A 200 -69.07 -37.53 48.90
N GLN A 201 -69.45 -38.72 48.42
CA GLN A 201 -68.85 -39.35 47.26
C GLN A 201 -69.12 -38.55 45.98
N GLU A 202 -70.34 -38.07 45.78
CA GLU A 202 -70.72 -37.23 44.64
C GLU A 202 -69.88 -35.95 44.58
N THR A 203 -69.65 -35.32 45.74
CA THR A 203 -68.77 -34.15 45.85
C THR A 203 -67.32 -34.49 45.47
N LYS A 204 -66.80 -35.65 45.91
CA LYS A 204 -65.45 -36.10 45.56
C LYS A 204 -65.31 -36.40 44.06
N ILE A 205 -66.32 -37.02 43.46
CA ILE A 205 -66.37 -37.31 42.02
C ILE A 205 -66.34 -35.99 41.24
N THR A 206 -67.22 -35.05 41.58
CA THR A 206 -67.27 -33.71 40.96
C THR A 206 -65.90 -33.00 41.01
N ASN A 207 -65.22 -33.06 42.16
CA ASN A 207 -63.89 -32.45 42.30
C ASN A 207 -62.82 -33.15 41.45
N LEU A 208 -62.84 -34.48 41.36
CA LEU A 208 -61.91 -35.23 40.52
C LEU A 208 -62.15 -34.97 39.03
N GLU A 209 -63.40 -34.85 38.61
CA GLU A 209 -63.76 -34.49 37.24
C GLU A 209 -63.23 -33.09 36.87
N ALA A 210 -63.34 -32.12 37.78
CA ALA A 210 -62.77 -30.79 37.58
C ALA A 210 -61.24 -30.83 37.45
N GLN A 211 -60.53 -31.59 38.30
CA GLN A 211 -59.07 -31.76 38.20
C GLN A 211 -58.65 -32.45 36.89
N ILE A 212 -59.40 -33.46 36.44
CA ILE A 212 -59.16 -34.13 35.16
C ILE A 212 -59.32 -33.15 34.00
N ALA A 213 -60.33 -32.28 34.04
CA ALA A 213 -60.52 -31.26 33.01
C ALA A 213 -59.35 -30.26 32.96
N GLU A 214 -58.85 -29.82 34.13
CA GLU A 214 -57.69 -28.93 34.22
C GLU A 214 -56.41 -29.59 33.68
N LEU A 215 -56.14 -30.84 34.08
CA LEU A 215 -54.97 -31.59 33.58
C LEU A 215 -55.03 -31.82 32.07
N LYS A 216 -56.22 -32.09 31.51
CA LYS A 216 -56.41 -32.21 30.06
C LYS A 216 -56.10 -30.89 29.34
N ALA A 217 -56.53 -29.76 29.89
CA ALA A 217 -56.24 -28.45 29.32
C ALA A 217 -54.73 -28.13 29.38
N ALA A 218 -54.08 -28.41 30.51
CA ALA A 218 -52.65 -28.22 30.68
C ALA A 218 -51.82 -29.10 29.72
N LEU A 219 -52.22 -30.36 29.54
CA LEU A 219 -51.57 -31.27 28.59
C LEU A 219 -51.68 -30.74 27.16
N ALA A 220 -52.87 -30.32 26.72
CA ALA A 220 -53.06 -29.75 25.39
C ALA A 220 -52.22 -28.48 25.17
N ALA A 221 -52.13 -27.61 26.19
CA ALA A 221 -51.29 -26.42 26.12
C ALA A 221 -49.80 -26.77 26.00
N ASN A 222 -49.32 -27.79 26.72
CA ASN A 222 -47.94 -28.24 26.61
C ASN A 222 -47.65 -28.88 25.25
N THR A 223 -48.54 -29.73 24.73
CA THR A 223 -48.41 -30.28 23.36
C THR A 223 -48.30 -29.17 22.31
N ALA A 224 -49.05 -28.08 22.44
CA ALA A 224 -48.97 -26.94 21.53
C ALA A 224 -47.64 -26.17 21.66
N LYS A 225 -47.11 -26.03 22.88
CA LYS A 225 -45.78 -25.43 23.11
C LYS A 225 -44.69 -26.27 22.49
N ASP A 226 -44.72 -27.58 22.69
CA ASP A 226 -43.73 -28.52 22.14
C ASP A 226 -43.72 -28.45 20.61
N ALA A 227 -44.89 -28.48 19.96
CA ALA A 227 -44.99 -28.32 18.50
C ALA A 227 -44.42 -26.98 17.99
N THR A 228 -44.58 -25.91 18.77
CA THR A 228 -44.00 -24.60 18.46
C THR A 228 -42.49 -24.62 18.59
N GLN A 229 -41.96 -25.23 19.66
CA GLN A 229 -40.53 -25.37 19.90
C GLN A 229 -39.86 -26.22 18.81
N ASP A 230 -40.47 -27.35 18.44
CA ASP A 230 -39.98 -28.22 17.36
C ASP A 230 -39.86 -27.45 16.03
N THR A 231 -40.87 -26.62 15.72
CA THR A 231 -40.85 -25.76 14.52
C THR A 231 -39.70 -24.75 14.58
N GLN A 232 -39.46 -24.13 15.74
CA GLN A 232 -38.37 -23.18 15.92
C GLN A 232 -36.99 -23.85 15.81
N ILE A 233 -36.83 -25.05 16.38
CA ILE A 233 -35.60 -25.84 16.30
C ILE A 233 -35.32 -26.22 14.84
N ALA A 234 -36.32 -26.72 14.11
CA ALA A 234 -36.17 -27.07 12.69
C ALA A 234 -35.77 -25.86 11.82
N ALA A 235 -36.36 -24.69 12.10
CA ALA A 235 -35.98 -23.44 11.44
C ALA A 235 -34.53 -23.01 11.79
N GLY A 236 -34.10 -23.22 13.04
CA GLY A 236 -32.72 -23.00 13.48
C GLY A 236 -31.73 -23.88 12.71
N VAL A 237 -31.96 -25.19 12.71
CA VAL A 237 -31.13 -26.18 11.98
C VAL A 237 -31.01 -25.84 10.50
N THR A 238 -32.11 -25.37 9.88
CA THR A 238 -32.10 -24.95 8.47
C THR A 238 -31.21 -23.73 8.26
N LYS A 239 -31.25 -22.74 9.16
CA LYS A 239 -30.39 -21.55 9.08
C LYS A 239 -28.93 -21.91 9.28
N ASP A 240 -28.61 -22.80 10.21
CA ASP A 240 -27.24 -23.25 10.47
C ASP A 240 -26.66 -23.93 9.22
N GLY A 241 -27.41 -24.84 8.57
CA GLY A 241 -26.95 -25.45 7.31
C GLY A 241 -26.72 -24.44 6.16
N GLN A 242 -27.51 -23.36 6.11
CA GLN A 242 -27.27 -22.27 5.16
C GLN A 242 -26.01 -21.48 5.49
N GLN A 243 -25.72 -21.26 6.78
CA GLN A 243 -24.51 -20.58 7.22
C GLN A 243 -23.26 -21.43 6.94
N ASP A 244 -23.30 -22.72 7.25
CA ASP A 244 -22.21 -23.66 6.94
C ASP A 244 -21.86 -23.65 5.44
N SER A 245 -22.89 -23.66 4.59
CA SER A 245 -22.70 -23.56 3.13
C SER A 245 -22.03 -22.25 2.70
N LYS A 246 -22.39 -21.12 3.34
CA LYS A 246 -21.77 -19.82 3.07
C LYS A 246 -20.31 -19.78 3.54
N ILE A 247 -20.01 -20.36 4.71
CA ILE A 247 -18.65 -20.45 5.25
C ILE A 247 -17.77 -21.26 4.30
N ALA A 248 -18.22 -22.45 3.88
CA ALA A 248 -17.48 -23.29 2.93
C ALA A 248 -17.19 -22.59 1.59
N ALA A 249 -18.15 -21.79 1.09
CA ALA A 249 -17.95 -20.99 -0.12
C ALA A 249 -16.90 -19.89 0.07
N VAL A 250 -16.87 -19.23 1.23
CA VAL A 250 -15.86 -18.22 1.58
C VAL A 250 -14.47 -18.86 1.70
N GLU A 251 -14.36 -20.01 2.39
CA GLU A 251 -13.09 -20.73 2.52
C GLU A 251 -12.51 -21.13 1.16
N THR A 252 -13.37 -21.61 0.24
CA THR A 252 -12.96 -21.94 -1.14
C THR A 252 -12.45 -20.71 -1.89
N LYS A 253 -13.12 -19.56 -1.73
CA LYS A 253 -12.71 -18.30 -2.36
C LYS A 253 -11.35 -17.83 -1.81
N ASN A 254 -11.16 -17.92 -0.49
CA ASN A 254 -9.90 -17.53 0.16
C ASN A 254 -8.74 -18.41 -0.35
N ALA A 255 -8.90 -19.73 -0.40
CA ALA A 255 -7.87 -20.64 -0.93
C ALA A 255 -7.50 -20.32 -2.39
N THR A 256 -8.49 -19.91 -3.20
CA THR A 256 -8.26 -19.47 -4.59
C THR A 256 -7.46 -18.17 -4.63
N GLN A 257 -7.80 -17.20 -3.78
CA GLN A 257 -7.09 -15.93 -3.68
C GLN A 257 -5.64 -16.11 -3.20
N ASP A 258 -5.42 -16.95 -2.20
CA ASP A 258 -4.08 -17.27 -1.69
C ASP A 258 -3.19 -17.86 -2.79
N THR A 259 -3.74 -18.76 -3.61
CA THR A 259 -3.03 -19.32 -4.78
C THR A 259 -2.68 -18.24 -5.81
N GLN A 260 -3.60 -17.31 -6.09
CA GLN A 260 -3.36 -16.21 -7.02
C GLN A 260 -2.29 -15.25 -6.50
N ILE A 261 -2.30 -14.94 -5.20
CA ILE A 261 -1.30 -14.09 -4.54
C ILE A 261 0.08 -14.74 -4.63
N ALA A 262 0.20 -16.03 -4.29
CA ALA A 262 1.46 -16.76 -4.37
C ALA A 262 2.03 -16.79 -5.80
N ALA A 263 1.16 -16.96 -6.80
CA ALA A 263 1.56 -16.87 -8.21
C ALA A 263 2.03 -15.46 -8.62
N GLY A 264 1.37 -14.42 -8.09
CA GLY A 264 1.78 -13.02 -8.27
C GLY A 264 3.18 -12.76 -7.70
N VAL A 265 3.40 -13.09 -6.43
CA VAL A 265 4.71 -12.95 -5.75
C VAL A 265 5.83 -13.67 -6.51
N THR A 266 5.55 -14.86 -7.07
CA THR A 266 6.53 -15.59 -7.88
C THR A 266 6.88 -14.85 -9.18
N LYS A 267 5.90 -14.25 -9.85
CA LYS A 267 6.15 -13.45 -11.06
C LYS A 267 6.94 -12.19 -10.76
N ASP A 268 6.65 -11.52 -9.65
CA ASP A 268 7.37 -10.31 -9.23
C ASP A 268 8.86 -10.64 -9.01
N GLY A 269 9.17 -11.73 -8.29
CA GLY A 269 10.56 -12.17 -8.11
C GLY A 269 11.28 -12.51 -9.43
N GLN A 270 10.57 -13.03 -10.43
CA GLN A 270 11.13 -13.25 -11.78
C GLN A 270 11.38 -11.94 -12.52
N GLN A 271 10.51 -10.94 -12.36
CA GLN A 271 10.66 -9.62 -12.96
C GLN A 271 11.83 -8.87 -12.33
N ASP A 272 11.93 -8.86 -11.00
CA ASP A 272 13.05 -8.25 -10.27
C ASP A 272 14.40 -8.82 -10.74
N SER A 273 14.48 -10.15 -10.90
CA SER A 273 15.68 -10.81 -11.43
C SER A 273 16.04 -10.36 -12.85
N LYS A 274 15.03 -10.14 -13.71
CA LYS A 274 15.25 -9.63 -15.08
C LYS A 274 15.70 -8.18 -15.07
N ILE A 275 15.13 -7.35 -14.21
CA ILE A 275 15.52 -5.93 -14.06
C ILE A 275 16.98 -5.84 -13.61
N ALA A 276 17.36 -6.57 -12.56
CA ALA A 276 18.74 -6.62 -12.07
C ALA A 276 19.73 -7.06 -13.17
N ALA A 277 19.35 -8.04 -14.01
CA ALA A 277 20.19 -8.47 -15.13
C ALA A 277 20.34 -7.39 -16.22
N VAL A 278 19.30 -6.58 -16.46
CA VAL A 278 19.35 -5.46 -17.40
C VAL A 278 20.23 -4.33 -16.84
N GLU A 279 20.09 -3.98 -15.58
CA GLU A 279 20.91 -2.95 -14.93
C GLU A 279 22.41 -3.30 -14.96
N ALA A 280 22.75 -4.57 -14.74
CA ALA A 280 24.13 -5.05 -14.87
C ALA A 280 24.68 -4.93 -16.30
N LYS A 281 23.84 -5.21 -17.32
CA LYS A 281 24.21 -5.02 -18.73
C LYS A 281 24.42 -3.54 -19.05
N ASN A 282 23.54 -2.66 -18.60
CA ASN A 282 23.65 -1.22 -18.80
C ASN A 282 24.95 -0.69 -18.18
N THR A 283 25.24 -1.08 -16.93
CA THR A 283 26.49 -0.70 -16.25
C THR A 283 27.72 -1.13 -17.06
N THR A 284 27.69 -2.33 -17.65
CA THR A 284 28.76 -2.83 -18.51
C THR A 284 28.90 -2.00 -19.79
N GLN A 285 27.78 -1.68 -20.43
CA GLN A 285 27.75 -0.87 -21.65
C GLN A 285 28.26 0.56 -21.39
N ASP A 286 27.85 1.17 -20.28
CA ASP A 286 28.32 2.49 -19.88
C ASP A 286 29.86 2.50 -19.69
N GLY A 287 30.40 1.45 -19.07
CA GLY A 287 31.86 1.26 -18.96
C GLY A 287 32.56 1.13 -20.33
N GLN A 288 31.96 0.39 -21.26
CA GLN A 288 32.48 0.27 -22.63
C GLN A 288 32.44 1.61 -23.39
N ILE A 289 31.35 2.37 -23.27
CA ILE A 289 31.20 3.69 -23.89
C ILE A 289 32.25 4.65 -23.32
N ALA A 290 32.43 4.69 -22.00
CA ALA A 290 33.44 5.52 -21.36
C ALA A 290 34.85 5.20 -21.86
N ALA A 291 35.18 3.92 -22.04
CA ALA A 291 36.46 3.49 -22.60
C ALA A 291 36.65 3.96 -24.05
N VAL A 292 35.61 3.85 -24.90
CA VAL A 292 35.65 4.33 -26.29
C VAL A 292 35.85 5.85 -26.34
N VAL A 293 35.12 6.60 -25.50
CA VAL A 293 35.27 8.07 -25.41
C VAL A 293 36.71 8.46 -25.02
N ALA A 294 37.31 7.75 -24.07
CA ALA A 294 38.70 8.01 -23.66
C ALA A 294 39.70 7.76 -24.80
N VAL A 295 39.52 6.68 -25.58
CA VAL A 295 40.33 6.39 -26.77
C VAL A 295 40.19 7.50 -27.81
N ASN A 296 38.96 7.94 -28.12
CA ASN A 296 38.70 9.00 -29.09
C ASN A 296 39.35 10.32 -28.68
N ASN A 297 39.28 10.70 -27.40
CA ASN A 297 39.94 11.92 -26.91
C ASN A 297 41.47 11.87 -27.07
N THR A 298 42.06 10.70 -26.82
CA THR A 298 43.49 10.47 -27.02
C THR A 298 43.87 10.58 -28.51
N GLN A 299 43.07 9.98 -29.38
CA GLN A 299 43.26 10.05 -30.83
C GLN A 299 43.15 11.49 -31.35
N ASN A 300 42.12 12.24 -30.93
CA ASN A 300 41.94 13.64 -31.29
C ASN A 300 43.14 14.49 -30.90
N THR A 301 43.64 14.35 -29.67
CA THR A 301 44.83 15.05 -29.19
C THR A 301 46.06 14.73 -30.06
N THR A 302 46.23 13.46 -30.43
CA THR A 302 47.33 13.02 -31.30
C THR A 302 47.22 13.64 -32.69
N ILE A 303 46.02 13.66 -33.28
CA ILE A 303 45.77 14.27 -34.59
C ILE A 303 46.07 15.76 -34.56
N THR A 304 45.61 16.49 -33.55
CA THR A 304 45.89 17.92 -33.38
C THR A 304 47.38 18.20 -33.29
N ASN A 305 48.11 17.44 -32.47
CA ASN A 305 49.56 17.60 -32.34
C ASN A 305 50.29 17.33 -33.67
N ASN A 306 49.92 16.27 -34.37
CA ASN A 306 50.49 15.97 -35.68
C ASN A 306 50.20 17.08 -36.69
N PHE A 307 48.98 17.60 -36.72
CA PHE A 307 48.60 18.70 -37.60
C PHE A 307 49.46 19.96 -37.34
N ASN A 308 49.61 20.35 -36.07
CA ASN A 308 50.42 21.50 -35.69
C ASN A 308 51.89 21.32 -36.11
N LEU A 309 52.47 20.15 -35.86
CA LEU A 309 53.85 19.83 -36.27
C LEU A 309 54.03 19.94 -37.80
N ILE A 310 53.08 19.43 -38.58
CA ILE A 310 53.13 19.53 -40.04
C ILE A 310 53.01 20.99 -40.46
N ASN A 311 52.09 21.76 -39.86
CA ASN A 311 51.91 23.17 -40.19
C ASN A 311 53.16 24.01 -39.89
N THR A 312 53.82 23.80 -38.74
CA THR A 312 55.08 24.47 -38.41
C THR A 312 56.20 24.09 -39.38
N ARG A 313 56.32 22.82 -39.76
CA ARG A 313 57.34 22.42 -40.75
C ARG A 313 57.09 23.01 -42.13
N TRP A 314 55.82 23.08 -42.54
CA TRP A 314 55.40 23.64 -43.81
C TRP A 314 55.69 25.15 -43.89
N THR A 315 55.23 25.90 -42.89
CA THR A 315 55.47 27.34 -42.77
C THR A 315 56.95 27.69 -42.84
N ASN A 316 57.78 27.00 -42.05
CA ASN A 316 59.23 27.22 -42.05
C ASN A 316 59.90 26.90 -43.40
N SER A 317 59.32 26.03 -44.22
CA SER A 317 59.92 25.62 -45.50
C SER A 317 59.49 26.49 -46.68
N PHE A 318 58.29 27.08 -46.62
CA PHE A 318 57.67 27.70 -47.78
C PHE A 318 57.21 29.15 -47.57
N GLY A 319 57.28 29.69 -46.35
CA GLY A 319 56.89 31.08 -46.06
C GLY A 319 55.36 31.34 -46.07
N PHE A 320 54.56 30.28 -46.17
CA PHE A 320 53.10 30.33 -46.05
C PHE A 320 52.56 29.14 -45.25
N ASP A 321 51.39 29.27 -44.62
CA ASP A 321 50.78 28.17 -43.84
C ASP A 321 50.09 27.11 -44.70
N LEU A 322 49.64 26.00 -44.11
CA LEU A 322 48.91 24.95 -44.84
C LEU A 322 47.57 25.43 -45.45
N ASN A 323 47.08 26.62 -45.08
CA ASN A 323 45.91 27.25 -45.67
C ASN A 323 46.27 28.20 -46.83
N GLY A 324 47.56 28.39 -47.14
CA GLY A 324 48.05 29.25 -48.21
C GLY A 324 48.24 30.72 -47.82
N ASN A 325 48.22 31.07 -46.54
CA ASN A 325 48.42 32.43 -46.08
C ASN A 325 49.92 32.76 -46.06
N THR A 326 50.36 33.78 -46.83
CA THR A 326 51.74 34.31 -46.78
C THR A 326 52.03 34.94 -45.43
N ILE A 327 53.19 34.64 -44.86
CA ILE A 327 53.64 35.23 -43.59
C ILE A 327 54.44 36.48 -43.95
N ASN A 328 53.80 37.65 -43.89
CA ASN A 328 54.50 38.93 -43.99
C ASN A 328 55.21 39.18 -42.67
N ARG A 329 56.50 39.53 -42.71
CA ARG A 329 57.28 39.87 -41.53
C ARG A 329 57.63 41.35 -41.56
N ASP A 330 57.25 42.06 -40.51
CA ASP A 330 57.06 43.50 -40.56
C ASP A 330 57.38 44.19 -39.24
N PRO A 331 58.55 44.83 -39.10
CA PRO A 331 58.81 45.64 -37.92
C PRO A 331 58.15 47.01 -38.01
N LEU A 332 57.81 47.52 -36.84
CA LEU A 332 57.33 48.88 -36.66
C LEU A 332 58.48 49.89 -36.69
N VAL A 333 58.51 50.76 -37.72
CA VAL A 333 59.53 51.79 -37.95
C VAL A 333 58.98 53.18 -37.63
N LEU A 334 59.77 54.00 -36.95
CA LEU A 334 59.45 55.35 -36.51
C LEU A 334 60.32 56.38 -37.25
N ASP A 335 59.68 57.46 -37.73
CA ASP A 335 60.32 58.65 -38.32
C ASP A 335 60.97 59.49 -37.20
N ILE A 336 62.13 59.05 -36.72
CA ILE A 336 62.81 59.66 -35.58
C ILE A 336 63.51 60.97 -35.99
N ASN A 337 63.96 61.08 -37.24
CA ASN A 337 64.64 62.26 -37.75
C ASN A 337 63.66 63.42 -38.09
N LYS A 338 62.35 63.13 -38.13
CA LYS A 338 61.25 64.06 -38.36
C LYS A 338 61.27 64.70 -39.74
N ASP A 339 61.78 63.99 -40.74
CA ASP A 339 61.85 64.48 -42.12
C ASP A 339 60.57 64.20 -42.92
N GLY A 340 59.62 63.48 -42.32
CA GLY A 340 58.34 63.11 -42.91
C GLY A 340 58.43 61.92 -43.87
N LYS A 341 59.48 61.10 -43.76
CA LYS A 341 59.67 59.87 -44.54
C LYS A 341 60.11 58.74 -43.62
N ILE A 342 59.76 57.52 -44.02
CA ILE A 342 60.28 56.28 -43.43
C ILE A 342 61.30 55.70 -44.40
N SER A 343 62.54 55.61 -43.94
CA SER A 343 63.73 55.19 -44.68
C SER A 343 64.20 53.84 -44.17
N THR A 344 64.18 52.85 -45.05
CA THR A 344 64.59 51.47 -44.72
C THR A 344 65.46 50.89 -45.82
N GLU A 345 66.44 50.08 -45.43
CA GLU A 345 67.28 49.31 -46.36
C GLU A 345 67.01 47.82 -46.23
N SER A 346 66.90 47.12 -47.35
CA SER A 346 66.83 45.66 -47.39
C SER A 346 68.22 45.02 -47.21
N GLU A 347 68.26 43.73 -46.85
CA GLU A 347 69.48 42.91 -46.79
C GLU A 347 70.48 43.30 -45.68
N LYS A 348 70.05 44.11 -44.71
CA LYS A 348 70.84 44.54 -43.56
C LYS A 348 69.96 44.62 -42.32
N GLY A 349 70.53 44.59 -41.12
CA GLY A 349 69.76 44.71 -39.89
C GLY A 349 69.16 43.39 -39.42
N VAL A 350 67.84 43.39 -39.17
CA VAL A 350 67.14 42.34 -38.44
C VAL A 350 66.89 41.14 -39.34
N ASP A 351 67.22 39.96 -38.81
CA ASP A 351 66.84 38.67 -39.39
C ASP A 351 65.43 38.32 -38.89
N LEU A 352 64.44 38.65 -39.70
CA LEU A 352 63.04 38.42 -39.47
C LEU A 352 62.65 36.98 -39.75
N ASN A 353 63.30 36.26 -40.67
CA ASN A 353 62.89 34.89 -41.01
C ASN A 353 63.68 33.78 -40.28
N ASN A 354 64.74 34.17 -39.57
CA ASN A 354 65.70 33.33 -38.88
C ASN A 354 66.42 32.34 -39.81
N ASP A 355 66.65 32.73 -41.07
CA ASP A 355 67.43 31.96 -42.05
C ASP A 355 68.93 32.27 -42.00
N GLY A 356 69.33 33.27 -41.18
CA GLY A 356 70.70 33.72 -40.99
C GLY A 356 71.09 34.92 -41.86
N LEU A 357 70.19 35.43 -42.70
CA LEU A 357 70.34 36.65 -43.48
C LEU A 357 69.45 37.75 -42.89
N ALA A 358 69.87 39.00 -43.03
CA ALA A 358 69.06 40.12 -42.55
C ALA A 358 68.06 40.56 -43.63
N GLU A 359 66.79 40.74 -43.29
CA GLU A 359 65.78 41.23 -44.24
C GLU A 359 65.78 42.75 -44.34
N GLY A 360 65.97 43.45 -43.23
CA GLY A 360 65.95 44.91 -43.27
C GLY A 360 66.25 45.67 -41.98
N ALA A 361 66.61 46.93 -42.19
CA ALA A 361 66.98 47.90 -41.17
C ALA A 361 66.29 49.24 -41.42
N ALA A 362 66.02 49.98 -40.35
CA ALA A 362 65.68 51.39 -40.42
C ALA A 362 67.00 52.18 -40.57
N VAL A 363 67.02 53.16 -41.47
CA VAL A 363 68.24 53.90 -41.85
C VAL A 363 67.97 55.40 -41.90
N ASP A 364 69.00 56.19 -42.22
CA ASP A 364 68.93 57.65 -42.41
C ASP A 364 68.37 58.40 -41.19
N GLY A 365 68.53 57.81 -40.00
CA GLY A 365 68.08 58.37 -38.72
C GLY A 365 66.77 57.79 -38.21
N ASP A 366 66.05 56.98 -38.99
CA ASP A 366 64.86 56.25 -38.54
C ASP A 366 65.23 55.05 -37.68
N LYS A 367 64.25 54.56 -36.90
CA LYS A 367 64.47 53.48 -35.94
C LYS A 367 63.28 52.53 -35.86
N MET A 368 63.53 51.24 -35.64
CA MET A 368 62.53 50.24 -35.30
C MET A 368 62.27 50.19 -33.81
N LEU A 369 61.04 49.90 -33.42
CA LEU A 369 60.70 49.56 -32.04
C LEU A 369 61.05 48.09 -31.75
N ALA A 370 61.82 47.86 -30.69
CA ALA A 370 62.29 46.53 -30.34
C ALA A 370 62.36 46.28 -28.83
N MET A 371 62.27 45.01 -28.46
CA MET A 371 62.56 44.49 -27.14
C MET A 371 64.01 43.98 -27.06
N SER A 372 64.53 43.80 -25.85
CA SER A 372 65.85 43.20 -25.66
C SER A 372 65.81 41.71 -26.00
N ASP A 373 66.88 41.20 -26.59
CA ASP A 373 67.12 39.78 -26.88
C ASP A 373 66.57 38.88 -25.75
N GLN A 374 65.51 38.14 -26.07
CA GLN A 374 64.79 37.28 -25.13
C GLN A 374 65.28 35.84 -25.16
N ASN A 375 65.91 35.45 -26.26
CA ASN A 375 66.33 34.07 -26.49
C ASN A 375 67.85 33.87 -26.24
N ALA A 376 68.56 34.94 -25.90
CA ALA A 376 69.99 34.99 -25.62
C ALA A 376 70.87 34.53 -26.78
N ASN A 377 70.42 34.73 -28.02
CA ASN A 377 71.21 34.43 -29.23
C ASN A 377 72.23 35.54 -29.58
N GLY A 378 72.22 36.64 -28.82
CA GLY A 378 73.13 37.78 -28.97
C GLY A 378 72.70 38.76 -30.06
N LYS A 379 71.49 38.64 -30.60
CA LYS A 379 70.92 39.51 -31.63
C LYS A 379 69.45 39.80 -31.31
N ILE A 380 68.97 40.92 -31.81
CA ILE A 380 67.56 41.28 -31.86
C ILE A 380 67.04 40.80 -33.22
N ASP A 381 66.10 39.87 -33.20
CA ASP A 381 65.52 39.21 -34.37
C ASP A 381 64.00 39.44 -34.45
N ALA A 382 63.33 38.73 -35.36
CA ALA A 382 61.87 38.77 -35.56
C ALA A 382 61.04 38.68 -34.28
N ALA A 383 61.50 37.89 -33.31
CA ALA A 383 60.78 37.67 -32.06
C ALA A 383 60.78 38.91 -31.17
N GLU A 384 61.79 39.76 -31.30
CA GLU A 384 62.01 40.90 -30.43
C GLU A 384 61.64 42.24 -31.05
N VAL A 385 61.58 42.36 -32.37
CA VAL A 385 60.97 43.53 -33.02
C VAL A 385 59.45 43.44 -33.00
N PHE A 386 58.77 44.59 -32.91
CA PHE A 386 57.30 44.63 -32.93
C PHE A 386 56.79 44.43 -34.36
N GLY A 387 56.18 43.27 -34.62
CA GLY A 387 55.74 42.77 -35.91
C GLY A 387 54.89 41.51 -35.78
N THR A 388 54.56 40.87 -36.90
CA THR A 388 53.78 39.61 -36.93
C THR A 388 54.44 38.45 -36.20
N ASP A 389 55.77 38.47 -36.03
CA ASP A 389 56.55 37.40 -35.40
C ASP A 389 56.91 37.65 -33.94
N THR A 390 56.46 38.76 -33.35
CA THR A 390 56.83 39.10 -31.98
C THR A 390 56.48 37.99 -30.99
N ILE A 391 57.41 37.64 -30.12
CA ILE A 391 57.15 36.76 -28.99
C ILE A 391 56.76 37.61 -27.79
N ASN A 392 55.60 37.31 -27.23
CA ASN A 392 55.11 37.98 -26.04
C ASN A 392 55.98 37.61 -24.83
N PRO A 393 56.66 38.57 -24.19
CA PRO A 393 57.59 38.29 -23.11
C PRO A 393 56.92 37.78 -21.83
N PHE A 394 55.61 38.01 -21.66
CA PHE A 394 54.85 37.58 -20.49
C PHE A 394 54.33 36.13 -20.63
N THR A 395 53.96 35.72 -21.84
CA THR A 395 53.42 34.36 -22.10
C THR A 395 54.44 33.41 -22.71
N LYS A 396 55.55 33.94 -23.24
CA LYS A 396 56.58 33.25 -24.02
C LYS A 396 56.02 32.54 -25.26
N GLN A 397 54.90 33.04 -25.78
CA GLN A 397 54.26 32.58 -27.00
C GLN A 397 54.27 33.69 -28.06
N LYS A 398 54.33 33.32 -29.33
CA LYS A 398 54.15 34.25 -30.46
C LYS A 398 52.78 34.96 -30.34
N VAL A 399 52.74 36.28 -30.51
CA VAL A 399 51.49 37.05 -30.52
C VAL A 399 50.65 36.68 -31.74
N ASN A 400 49.33 36.77 -31.61
CA ASN A 400 48.43 36.53 -32.75
C ASN A 400 48.11 37.85 -33.47
N ALA A 401 49.17 38.55 -33.89
CA ALA A 401 49.09 39.86 -34.53
C ALA A 401 49.22 39.77 -36.06
N ARG A 402 48.51 40.66 -36.77
CA ARG A 402 48.60 40.79 -38.23
C ARG A 402 49.65 41.79 -38.70
N ASN A 403 50.19 42.61 -37.80
CA ASN A 403 51.22 43.63 -38.04
C ASN A 403 51.82 44.13 -36.72
N GLY A 404 52.85 44.97 -36.79
CA GLY A 404 53.52 45.54 -35.63
C GLY A 404 52.65 46.39 -34.69
N PHE A 405 51.62 47.06 -35.20
CA PHE A 405 50.69 47.83 -34.35
C PHE A 405 49.79 46.90 -33.52
N GLU A 406 49.30 45.81 -34.11
CA GLU A 406 48.53 44.79 -33.39
C GLU A 406 49.39 44.05 -32.36
N ALA A 407 50.64 43.75 -32.70
CA ALA A 407 51.60 43.14 -31.78
C ALA A 407 51.85 44.04 -30.56
N LEU A 408 52.05 45.34 -30.79
CA LEU A 408 52.19 46.34 -29.73
C LEU A 408 50.94 46.38 -28.84
N LYS A 409 49.74 46.31 -29.43
CA LYS A 409 48.47 46.31 -28.69
C LYS A 409 48.28 45.05 -27.86
N GLU A 410 48.62 43.88 -28.39
CA GLU A 410 48.51 42.60 -27.69
C GLU A 410 49.50 42.54 -26.52
N ILE A 411 50.76 42.95 -26.73
CA ILE A 411 51.76 43.04 -25.65
C ILE A 411 51.32 44.04 -24.60
N ALA A 412 50.75 45.18 -25.00
CA ALA A 412 50.20 46.15 -24.05
C ALA A 412 49.06 45.55 -23.20
N ALA A 413 48.18 44.74 -23.80
CA ALA A 413 47.12 44.05 -23.08
C ALA A 413 47.67 42.99 -22.10
N SER A 414 48.63 42.17 -22.55
CA SER A 414 49.29 41.18 -21.69
C SER A 414 50.10 41.83 -20.57
N ALA A 415 50.75 42.95 -20.83
CA ALA A 415 51.47 43.73 -19.82
C ALA A 415 50.53 44.16 -18.69
N LYS A 416 49.33 44.65 -19.04
CA LYS A 416 48.30 45.00 -18.05
C LYS A 416 47.82 43.77 -17.27
N GLU A 417 47.56 42.66 -17.94
CA GLU A 417 47.09 41.43 -17.28
C GLU A 417 48.14 40.86 -16.33
N ALA A 418 49.41 40.82 -16.76
CA ALA A 418 50.51 40.26 -15.98
C ALA A 418 50.97 41.19 -14.83
N THR A 419 50.92 42.51 -15.02
CA THR A 419 51.56 43.47 -14.08
C THR A 419 50.59 44.44 -13.40
N GLY A 420 49.35 44.54 -13.89
CA GLY A 420 48.37 45.54 -13.46
C GLY A 420 48.61 46.97 -13.96
N ILE A 421 49.67 47.22 -14.74
CA ILE A 421 50.00 48.57 -15.24
C ILE A 421 49.13 48.90 -16.46
N GLU A 422 48.39 50.01 -16.38
CA GLU A 422 47.63 50.55 -17.52
C GLU A 422 48.58 51.25 -18.51
N VAL A 423 49.03 50.49 -19.50
CA VAL A 423 49.99 50.94 -20.53
C VAL A 423 49.34 51.52 -21.78
N SER A 424 48.03 51.32 -21.99
CA SER A 424 47.31 51.84 -23.16
C SER A 424 46.00 52.52 -22.79
N THR A 425 45.62 53.57 -23.52
CA THR A 425 44.31 54.23 -23.40
C THR A 425 43.83 54.61 -24.80
N ASN A 426 42.62 54.16 -25.18
CA ASN A 426 42.01 54.40 -26.49
C ASN A 426 42.92 54.04 -27.69
N GLY A 427 43.73 52.99 -27.56
CA GLY A 427 44.67 52.56 -28.60
C GLY A 427 45.97 53.37 -28.65
N VAL A 428 46.18 54.34 -27.76
CA VAL A 428 47.50 54.99 -27.60
C VAL A 428 48.28 54.24 -26.52
N VAL A 429 49.40 53.65 -26.89
CA VAL A 429 50.29 52.89 -26.00
C VAL A 429 51.39 53.80 -25.47
N ASN A 430 51.42 54.02 -24.16
CA ASN A 430 52.47 54.79 -23.50
C ASN A 430 53.72 53.93 -23.31
N LEU A 431 54.79 54.27 -24.01
CA LEU A 431 55.98 53.43 -24.08
C LEU A 431 56.80 53.46 -22.79
N SER A 432 56.78 54.54 -22.01
CA SER A 432 57.45 54.58 -20.70
C SER A 432 56.78 53.66 -19.68
N LYS A 433 55.44 53.61 -19.68
CA LYS A 433 54.71 52.64 -18.87
C LYS A 433 54.89 51.21 -19.37
N LEU A 434 54.97 51.02 -20.68
CA LEU A 434 55.26 49.71 -21.25
C LEU A 434 56.67 49.24 -20.89
N GLN A 435 57.67 50.13 -20.91
CA GLN A 435 59.01 49.85 -20.38
C GLN A 435 58.97 49.37 -18.93
N GLU A 436 58.21 50.06 -18.06
CA GLU A 436 58.05 49.66 -16.66
C GLU A 436 57.43 48.26 -16.52
N ALA A 437 56.41 47.96 -17.33
CA ALA A 437 55.76 46.65 -17.31
C ALA A 437 56.66 45.54 -17.85
N LEU A 438 57.39 45.79 -18.95
CA LEU A 438 58.31 44.84 -19.55
C LEU A 438 59.52 44.54 -18.66
N ALA A 439 60.01 45.54 -17.92
CA ALA A 439 61.09 45.33 -16.96
C ALA A 439 60.72 44.30 -15.87
N LYS A 440 59.43 44.14 -15.54
CA LYS A 440 58.95 43.10 -14.61
C LYS A 440 58.98 41.69 -15.21
N ALA A 441 59.15 41.56 -16.52
CA ALA A 441 59.35 40.30 -17.24
C ALA A 441 60.82 40.12 -17.68
N ASP A 442 61.75 40.88 -17.09
CA ASP A 442 63.18 40.92 -17.45
C ASP A 442 63.42 41.27 -18.93
N THR A 443 62.54 42.09 -19.51
CA THR A 443 62.60 42.57 -20.89
C THR A 443 62.77 44.08 -20.92
N GLN A 444 63.68 44.60 -21.74
CA GLN A 444 63.82 46.03 -21.99
C GLN A 444 63.09 46.40 -23.29
N LEU A 445 62.62 47.65 -23.39
CA LEU A 445 62.02 48.21 -24.60
C LEU A 445 62.85 49.42 -25.04
N GLY A 446 63.15 49.48 -26.33
CA GLY A 446 63.97 50.53 -26.91
C GLY A 446 63.83 50.62 -28.42
N LEU A 447 64.80 51.29 -29.04
CA LEU A 447 64.87 51.54 -30.47
C LEU A 447 66.11 50.90 -31.06
N ILE A 448 66.06 50.48 -32.32
CA ILE A 448 67.22 50.01 -33.09
C ILE A 448 67.24 50.64 -34.49
N GLY A 449 68.41 50.87 -35.07
CA GLY A 449 68.54 51.27 -36.48
C GLY A 449 69.99 51.31 -36.94
N ASP A 450 70.20 51.73 -38.18
CA ASP A 450 71.52 51.83 -38.81
C ASP A 450 72.34 50.51 -38.72
N ASN A 451 71.65 49.38 -38.90
CA ASN A 451 72.16 48.00 -38.80
C ASN A 451 72.57 47.52 -37.40
N ASN A 452 72.27 48.28 -36.35
CA ASN A 452 72.43 47.80 -34.99
C ASN A 452 71.33 46.76 -34.67
N VAL A 453 71.73 45.53 -34.39
CA VAL A 453 70.84 44.44 -33.97
C VAL A 453 71.31 43.79 -32.67
N THR A 454 72.14 44.46 -31.88
CA THR A 454 72.71 43.87 -30.66
C THR A 454 72.41 44.69 -29.42
N GLU A 455 72.22 46.00 -29.56
CA GLU A 455 71.99 46.91 -28.44
C GLU A 455 70.77 47.78 -28.68
N LEU A 456 69.95 47.97 -27.64
CA LEU A 456 68.82 48.89 -27.68
C LEU A 456 69.27 50.32 -27.38
N GLU A 457 68.81 51.26 -28.21
CA GLU A 457 68.82 52.69 -27.91
C GLU A 457 67.62 53.04 -27.02
N GLY A 458 67.79 54.06 -26.17
CA GLY A 458 66.68 54.58 -25.37
C GLY A 458 65.60 55.24 -26.24
N LEU A 459 64.36 55.31 -25.74
CA LEU A 459 63.22 55.89 -26.47
C LEU A 459 63.35 57.39 -26.81
N GLY A 460 64.34 58.09 -26.25
CA GLY A 460 64.58 59.51 -26.54
C GLY A 460 63.37 60.39 -26.23
N GLU A 461 62.86 61.09 -27.26
CA GLU A 461 61.68 61.95 -27.17
C GLU A 461 60.35 61.22 -27.39
N VAL A 462 60.37 59.93 -27.76
CA VAL A 462 59.15 59.13 -28.00
C VAL A 462 58.48 58.80 -26.67
N GLU A 463 57.24 59.26 -26.49
CA GLU A 463 56.45 59.00 -25.28
C GLU A 463 55.41 57.90 -25.50
N ALA A 464 54.72 57.91 -26.64
CA ALA A 464 53.65 56.98 -26.93
C ALA A 464 53.56 56.67 -28.43
N ILE A 465 52.91 55.56 -28.77
CA ILE A 465 52.54 55.22 -30.15
C ILE A 465 51.02 55.08 -30.24
N ASP A 466 50.42 55.69 -31.25
CA ASP A 466 49.02 55.44 -31.59
C ASP A 466 48.95 54.11 -32.35
N SER A 467 48.45 53.06 -31.68
CA SER A 467 48.28 51.73 -32.28
C SER A 467 47.03 51.64 -33.15
N ASN A 468 46.27 52.73 -33.29
CA ASN A 468 45.22 52.81 -34.31
C ASN A 468 45.89 53.27 -35.61
N TYR A 469 45.85 52.43 -36.63
CA TYR A 469 46.54 52.68 -37.90
C TYR A 469 45.54 52.77 -39.06
N THR A 470 45.97 53.43 -40.13
CA THR A 470 45.28 53.42 -41.42
C THR A 470 46.01 52.49 -42.38
N GLU A 471 45.24 51.67 -43.10
CA GLU A 471 45.77 50.82 -44.18
C GLU A 471 45.65 51.54 -45.52
N THR A 472 46.78 51.73 -46.19
CA THR A 472 46.82 52.20 -47.57
C THR A 472 47.25 51.03 -48.46
N PRO A 473 46.34 50.47 -49.28
CA PRO A 473 46.71 49.41 -50.20
C PRO A 473 47.58 49.98 -51.33
N THR A 474 48.78 49.44 -51.47
CA THR A 474 49.71 49.70 -52.59
C THR A 474 49.89 48.42 -53.43
N GLU A 475 50.38 48.55 -54.67
CA GLU A 475 50.56 47.40 -55.58
C GLU A 475 51.44 46.32 -54.93
N GLY A 476 50.80 45.25 -54.43
CA GLY A 476 51.46 44.10 -53.80
C GLY A 476 51.70 44.18 -52.30
N MET A 477 51.39 45.29 -51.61
CA MET A 477 51.60 45.44 -50.16
C MET A 477 50.53 46.31 -49.48
N ASN A 478 50.09 45.92 -48.27
CA ASN A 478 49.29 46.79 -47.40
C ASN A 478 50.25 47.58 -46.52
N LEU A 479 50.20 48.90 -46.61
CA LEU A 479 51.00 49.77 -45.76
C LEU A 479 50.15 50.23 -44.57
N GLN A 480 50.50 49.80 -43.35
CA GLN A 480 49.88 50.32 -42.13
C GLN A 480 50.67 51.54 -41.66
N THR A 481 49.98 52.67 -41.47
CA THR A 481 50.60 53.92 -41.04
C THR A 481 49.81 54.52 -39.88
N SER A 482 50.55 55.04 -38.90
CA SER A 482 50.01 55.84 -37.80
C SER A 482 51.06 56.85 -37.35
N SER A 483 51.07 57.19 -36.06
CA SER A 483 51.99 58.17 -35.49
C SER A 483 52.51 57.76 -34.12
N PHE A 484 53.74 58.17 -33.83
CA PHE A 484 54.22 58.27 -32.47
C PHE A 484 54.06 59.70 -31.95
N ILE A 485 53.92 59.81 -30.64
CA ILE A 485 53.70 61.04 -29.89
C ILE A 485 54.96 61.29 -29.07
N THR A 486 55.51 62.48 -29.19
CA THR A 486 56.67 62.91 -28.41
C THR A 486 56.27 63.43 -27.03
N LYS A 487 57.26 63.58 -26.13
CA LYS A 487 57.09 64.22 -24.81
C LYS A 487 56.55 65.65 -24.85
N SER A 488 56.73 66.36 -25.97
CA SER A 488 56.16 67.69 -26.22
C SER A 488 54.71 67.64 -26.74
N GLY A 489 54.19 66.43 -27.04
CA GLY A 489 52.87 66.20 -27.62
C GLY A 489 52.81 66.29 -29.14
N GLU A 490 53.94 66.48 -29.83
CA GLU A 490 54.00 66.49 -31.30
C GLU A 490 53.90 65.07 -31.87
N LYS A 491 53.29 64.94 -33.06
CA LYS A 491 53.07 63.67 -33.75
C LYS A 491 53.94 63.54 -34.99
N PHE A 492 54.58 62.38 -35.15
CA PHE A 492 55.42 62.03 -36.31
C PHE A 492 55.07 60.63 -36.81
N GLU A 493 55.47 60.29 -38.02
CA GLU A 493 55.01 59.07 -38.69
C GLU A 493 55.56 57.80 -38.02
N THR A 494 54.73 56.77 -37.97
CA THR A 494 55.12 55.40 -37.65
C THR A 494 54.51 54.47 -38.67
N ARG A 495 55.26 53.50 -39.14
CA ARG A 495 54.86 52.62 -40.23
C ARG A 495 55.24 51.19 -39.93
N ASP A 496 54.32 50.29 -40.25
CA ASP A 496 54.63 48.86 -40.34
C ASP A 496 55.26 48.61 -41.71
N VAL A 497 56.52 48.18 -41.74
CA VAL A 497 57.30 48.07 -42.98
C VAL A 497 57.52 46.62 -43.32
N TRP A 498 57.01 46.18 -44.48
CA TRP A 498 57.26 44.83 -44.96
C TRP A 498 58.60 44.79 -45.69
N PHE A 499 59.54 44.02 -45.15
CA PHE A 499 60.74 43.69 -45.90
C PHE A 499 60.44 42.53 -46.83
N THR A 500 60.53 42.80 -48.14
CA THR A 500 60.39 41.75 -49.14
C THR A 500 61.74 41.08 -49.32
N GLU A 501 61.78 39.75 -49.19
CA GLU A 501 62.92 38.96 -49.65
C GLU A 501 63.13 39.24 -51.14
N LYS A 502 64.30 39.73 -51.52
CA LYS A 502 64.70 39.65 -52.93
C LYS A 502 64.95 38.19 -53.25
N LYS A 503 64.06 37.61 -54.06
CA LYS A 503 64.20 36.27 -54.63
C LYS A 503 65.51 36.07 -55.39
#